data_AF-A0A2E3X7E8-F1
#
_entry.id   AF-A0A2E3X7E8-F1
#
_cell.length_a   1.000
_cell.length_b   1.000
_cell.length_c   1.000
_cell.angle_alpha   90.00
_cell.angle_beta   90.00
_cell.angle_gamma   90.00
#
_symmetry.space_group_name_H-M   'P 1'
#
loop_
_entity.id
_entity.type
_entity.pdbx_description
1 polymer ?
#
loop_
_entity_poly.entity_id
_entity_poly.type
_entity_poly.pdbx_seq_one_letter_code
_entity_poly.pdbx_strand_id
1 'polypeptide(L)'
;MLDVEISITSSIEKFVSHDGAKISYSEKPLGKELFFYSSKILFDSGIQDIEIETFDWNNHPVFFKVPESSGIPFDIFAASFYLLSRYEEYLPHIKDHIGRYEYKNSVAFKNNFLEKPLVDIWVNELKVVINNKFNNLIRKNNSKKKNSSNL
;
A
#
# COMPACT_ATOMS: atom_id res chain seq x y z
N MET A 1 1.43 -9.85 6.02
CA MET A 1 1.48 -10.37 4.62
C MET A 1 0.22 -11.17 4.31
N LEU A 2 -0.27 -11.15 3.06
CA LEU A 2 -1.60 -11.71 2.69
C LEU A 2 -1.62 -13.23 2.51
N ASP A 3 -0.47 -13.85 2.24
CA ASP A 3 -0.32 -15.31 2.11
C ASP A 3 -1.25 -15.94 1.07
N VAL A 4 -1.23 -15.37 -0.14
CA VAL A 4 -2.01 -15.81 -1.30
C VAL A 4 -1.13 -15.95 -2.53
N GLU A 5 -1.41 -16.94 -3.36
CA GLU A 5 -0.78 -17.07 -4.68
C GLU A 5 -1.29 -15.96 -5.60
N ILE A 6 -0.36 -15.27 -6.26
CA ILE A 6 -0.66 -14.17 -7.17
C ILE A 6 -0.03 -14.41 -8.54
N SER A 7 -0.74 -13.99 -9.58
CA SER A 7 -0.22 -13.86 -10.94
C SER A 7 -0.29 -12.40 -11.37
N ILE A 8 0.75 -11.89 -12.02
CA ILE A 8 0.84 -10.49 -12.48
C ILE A 8 0.84 -10.46 -14.00
N THR A 9 0.13 -9.49 -14.59
CA THR A 9 0.10 -9.27 -16.04
C THR A 9 0.00 -7.77 -16.33
N SER A 10 0.67 -7.32 -17.39
CA SER A 10 0.47 -5.99 -18.01
C SER A 10 -0.41 -6.05 -19.27
N SER A 11 -0.80 -7.25 -19.73
CA SER A 11 -1.70 -7.43 -20.86
C SER A 11 -3.16 -7.23 -20.41
N ILE A 12 -3.80 -6.20 -20.98
CA ILE A 12 -5.23 -5.90 -20.78
C ILE A 12 -6.09 -7.09 -21.21
N GLU A 13 -5.77 -7.73 -22.34
CA GLU A 13 -6.52 -8.88 -22.85
C GLU A 13 -6.54 -10.05 -21.86
N LYS A 14 -5.37 -10.43 -21.32
CA LYS A 14 -5.24 -11.46 -20.28
C LYS A 14 -6.00 -11.09 -19.01
N PHE A 15 -5.98 -9.81 -18.62
CA PHE A 15 -6.72 -9.34 -17.46
C PHE A 15 -8.24 -9.41 -17.66
N VAL A 16 -8.74 -8.92 -18.80
CA VAL A 16 -10.17 -8.87 -19.10
C VAL A 16 -10.76 -10.28 -19.22
N SER A 17 -10.05 -11.20 -19.87
CA SER A 17 -10.47 -12.60 -20.07
C SER A 17 -10.36 -13.50 -18.83
N HIS A 18 -9.76 -13.03 -17.72
CA HIS A 18 -9.68 -13.81 -16.49
C HIS A 18 -11.01 -13.78 -15.71
N ASP A 19 -11.59 -14.96 -15.42
CA ASP A 19 -12.89 -15.08 -14.74
C ASP A 19 -12.81 -15.07 -13.20
N GLY A 20 -11.61 -15.08 -12.62
CA GLY A 20 -11.39 -15.11 -11.17
C GLY A 20 -11.26 -13.73 -10.50
N ALA A 21 -10.91 -13.76 -9.22
CA ALA A 21 -10.61 -12.56 -8.45
C ALA A 21 -9.43 -11.83 -9.07
N LYS A 22 -9.66 -10.59 -9.50
CA LYS A 22 -8.66 -9.76 -10.17
C LYS A 22 -8.71 -8.34 -9.67
N ILE A 23 -7.53 -7.75 -9.59
CA ILE A 23 -7.29 -6.40 -9.12
C ILE A 23 -6.53 -5.66 -10.21
N SER A 24 -6.94 -4.44 -10.52
CA SER A 24 -6.21 -3.56 -11.43
C SER A 24 -5.53 -2.44 -10.65
N TYR A 25 -4.36 -2.02 -11.13
CA TYR A 25 -3.63 -0.86 -10.65
C TYR A 25 -3.31 0.02 -11.87
N SER A 26 -4.12 1.06 -12.08
CA SER A 26 -4.11 1.88 -13.31
C SER A 26 -4.74 3.26 -13.09
N GLU A 27 -4.73 4.14 -14.10
CA GLU A 27 -5.40 5.46 -14.00
C GLU A 27 -6.93 5.39 -14.11
N LYS A 28 -7.45 4.31 -14.70
CA LYS A 28 -8.90 4.09 -14.93
C LYS A 28 -9.26 2.62 -14.69
N PRO A 29 -10.49 2.34 -14.23
CA PRO A 29 -10.99 0.97 -14.12
C PRO A 29 -11.10 0.31 -15.50
N LEU A 30 -10.90 -1.00 -15.54
CA LEU A 30 -10.99 -1.85 -16.73
C LEU A 30 -12.33 -2.60 -16.82
N GLY A 31 -13.22 -2.41 -15.84
CA GLY A 31 -14.51 -3.08 -15.74
C GLY A 31 -15.13 -2.94 -14.34
N LYS A 32 -15.53 -4.08 -13.75
CA LYS A 32 -16.16 -4.17 -12.42
C LYS A 32 -15.24 -4.81 -11.36
N GLU A 33 -13.94 -4.86 -11.64
CA GLU A 33 -12.92 -5.42 -10.75
C GLU A 33 -12.76 -4.62 -9.46
N LEU A 34 -11.86 -5.06 -8.57
CA LEU A 34 -11.36 -4.19 -7.52
C LEU A 34 -10.24 -3.33 -8.12
N PHE A 35 -10.56 -2.06 -8.36
CA PHE A 35 -9.65 -1.11 -9.01
C PHE A 35 -8.91 -0.29 -7.97
N PHE A 36 -7.59 -0.15 -8.12
CA PHE A 36 -6.76 0.81 -7.38
C PHE A 36 -6.19 1.83 -8.34
N TYR A 37 -6.37 3.12 -8.03
CA TYR A 37 -5.79 4.18 -8.84
C TYR A 37 -4.27 4.22 -8.68
N SER A 38 -3.56 4.44 -9.80
CA SER A 38 -2.10 4.43 -9.82
C SER A 38 -1.47 5.83 -9.90
N SER A 39 -0.73 6.20 -8.86
CA SER A 39 0.03 7.44 -8.79
C SER A 39 1.29 7.36 -9.63
N LYS A 40 1.72 8.50 -10.18
CA LYS A 40 2.84 8.59 -11.12
C LYS A 40 4.20 8.17 -10.54
N ILE A 41 4.39 8.31 -9.22
CA ILE A 41 5.67 8.04 -8.54
C ILE A 41 6.23 6.63 -8.82
N LEU A 42 5.39 5.62 -9.05
CA LEU A 42 5.85 4.26 -9.36
C LEU A 42 6.28 4.06 -10.82
N PHE A 43 6.01 5.02 -11.70
CA PHE A 43 6.27 4.97 -13.14
C PHE A 43 7.27 6.04 -13.61
N ASP A 44 7.61 6.99 -12.74
CA ASP A 44 8.59 8.01 -13.04
C ASP A 44 10.01 7.42 -13.09
N SER A 45 10.81 7.92 -14.04
CA SER A 45 12.22 7.50 -14.23
C SER A 45 13.21 8.28 -13.34
N GLY A 46 12.70 9.19 -12.53
CA GLY A 46 13.49 10.04 -11.64
C GLY A 46 12.79 10.31 -10.32
N ILE A 47 13.50 10.98 -9.43
CA ILE A 47 12.96 11.40 -8.14
C ILE A 47 12.40 12.82 -8.30
N GLN A 48 11.16 13.00 -7.83
CA GLN A 48 10.44 14.27 -7.87
C GLN A 48 10.21 14.73 -6.44
N ASP A 49 10.26 16.04 -6.21
CA ASP A 49 9.81 16.57 -4.91
C ASP A 49 8.28 16.47 -4.86
N ILE A 50 7.77 15.71 -3.90
CA ILE A 50 6.35 15.42 -3.76
C ILE A 50 5.90 15.94 -2.41
N GLU A 51 4.97 16.89 -2.44
CA GLU A 51 4.30 17.36 -1.23
C GLU A 51 3.34 16.28 -0.72
N ILE A 52 3.56 15.85 0.52
CA ILE A 52 2.76 14.79 1.15
C ILE A 52 1.67 15.41 2.02
N GLU A 53 0.45 15.38 1.51
CA GLU A 53 -0.76 15.68 2.27
C GLU A 53 -1.29 14.41 2.92
N THR A 54 -1.31 14.40 4.26
CA THR A 54 -1.84 13.27 5.05
C THR A 54 -3.30 13.50 5.44
N PHE A 55 -4.07 12.42 5.46
CA PHE A 55 -5.45 12.39 5.96
C PHE A 55 -5.71 11.06 6.68
N ASP A 56 -6.88 10.92 7.30
CA ASP A 56 -7.25 9.70 8.03
C ASP A 56 -8.14 8.76 7.20
N TRP A 57 -7.80 7.48 7.22
CA TRP A 57 -8.64 6.39 6.73
C TRP A 57 -8.63 5.24 7.75
N ASN A 58 -9.80 4.84 8.23
CA ASN A 58 -9.96 3.83 9.29
C ASN A 58 -9.11 4.12 10.55
N ASN A 59 -9.00 5.39 10.96
CA ASN A 59 -8.17 5.85 12.09
C ASN A 59 -6.66 5.66 11.90
N HIS A 60 -6.22 5.54 10.66
CA HIS A 60 -4.81 5.44 10.30
C HIS A 60 -4.43 6.56 9.34
N PRO A 61 -3.26 7.20 9.55
CA PRO A 61 -2.78 8.20 8.60
C PRO A 61 -2.51 7.52 7.26
N VAL A 62 -2.95 8.17 6.20
CA VAL A 62 -2.75 7.78 4.80
C VAL A 62 -2.40 9.03 3.99
N PHE A 63 -1.82 8.82 2.82
CA PHE A 63 -1.42 9.88 1.89
C PHE A 63 -1.34 9.30 0.48
N PHE A 64 -1.07 10.14 -0.54
CA PHE A 64 -1.38 9.84 -1.95
C PHE A 64 -2.88 9.66 -2.17
N LYS A 65 -3.67 10.70 -1.87
CA LYS A 65 -5.11 10.71 -2.11
C LYS A 65 -5.41 10.44 -3.59
N VAL A 66 -6.44 9.62 -3.85
CA VAL A 66 -6.86 9.24 -5.20
C VAL A 66 -8.34 9.54 -5.43
N PRO A 67 -8.83 9.51 -6.69
CA PRO A 67 -10.25 9.66 -6.98
C PRO A 67 -11.14 8.61 -6.31
N GLU A 68 -12.39 8.97 -6.03
CA GLU A 68 -13.39 8.10 -5.38
C GLU A 68 -13.71 6.81 -6.16
N SER A 69 -13.33 6.73 -7.44
CA SER A 69 -13.47 5.52 -8.24
C SER A 69 -12.56 4.38 -7.78
N SER A 70 -11.49 4.68 -7.04
CA SER A 70 -10.57 3.70 -6.45
C SER A 70 -11.24 2.92 -5.32
N GLY A 71 -10.85 1.66 -5.12
CA GLY A 71 -11.39 0.78 -4.08
C GLY A 71 -11.06 1.21 -2.64
N ILE A 72 -10.10 2.11 -2.47
CA ILE A 72 -9.70 2.77 -1.23
C ILE A 72 -9.30 4.24 -1.53
N PRO A 73 -9.34 5.17 -0.57
CA PRO A 73 -9.23 6.61 -0.84
C PRO A 73 -7.79 7.11 -1.09
N PHE A 74 -6.80 6.22 -1.10
CA PHE A 74 -5.40 6.55 -1.37
C PHE A 74 -4.71 5.45 -2.18
N ASP A 75 -3.57 5.77 -2.77
CA ASP A 75 -2.73 4.80 -3.43
C ASP A 75 -1.83 4.07 -2.43
N ILE A 76 -2.30 2.90 -1.98
CA ILE A 76 -1.58 2.07 -1.01
C ILE A 76 -0.21 1.61 -1.51
N PHE A 77 -0.03 1.44 -2.83
CA PHE A 77 1.23 0.96 -3.38
C PHE A 77 2.25 2.09 -3.44
N ALA A 78 1.85 3.28 -3.92
CA ALA A 78 2.70 4.47 -3.90
C ALA A 78 3.05 4.90 -2.47
N ALA A 79 2.09 4.94 -1.56
CA ALA A 79 2.32 5.28 -0.16
C ALA A 79 3.28 4.29 0.52
N SER A 80 3.11 3.00 0.28
CA SER A 80 4.00 1.96 0.82
C SER A 80 5.41 2.09 0.24
N PHE A 81 5.54 2.27 -1.08
CA PHE A 81 6.83 2.50 -1.71
C PHE A 81 7.54 3.73 -1.12
N TYR A 82 6.83 4.84 -0.93
CA TYR A 82 7.38 6.07 -0.38
C TYR A 82 8.00 5.85 1.01
N LEU A 83 7.29 5.16 1.92
CA LEU A 83 7.81 4.85 3.26
C LEU A 83 8.94 3.84 3.23
N LEU A 84 8.76 2.71 2.52
CA LEU A 84 9.70 1.60 2.54
C LEU A 84 11.03 1.94 1.86
N SER A 85 10.98 2.72 0.78
CA SER A 85 12.19 3.20 0.11
C SER A 85 12.88 4.32 0.88
N ARG A 86 12.20 4.98 1.83
CA ARG A 86 12.61 6.26 2.43
C ARG A 86 12.80 7.34 1.36
N TYR A 87 11.80 7.45 0.48
CA TYR A 87 11.86 8.28 -0.74
C TYR A 87 12.36 9.71 -0.49
N GLU A 88 11.89 10.33 0.60
CA GLU A 88 12.27 11.68 1.03
C GLU A 88 13.77 11.89 1.30
N GLU A 89 14.53 10.82 1.56
CA GLU A 89 15.98 10.90 1.80
C GLU A 89 16.79 11.03 0.52
N TYR A 90 16.21 10.71 -0.63
CA TYR A 90 16.88 10.88 -1.92
C TYR A 90 16.69 12.27 -2.52
N LEU A 91 15.78 13.09 -1.95
CA LEU A 91 15.60 14.47 -2.35
C LEU A 91 16.72 15.37 -1.81
N PRO A 92 17.02 16.51 -2.43
CA PRO A 92 17.93 17.51 -1.85
C PRO A 92 17.43 17.93 -0.47
N HIS A 93 18.21 17.64 0.57
CA HIS A 93 17.86 17.95 1.95
C HIS A 93 19.07 18.40 2.74
N ILE A 94 18.82 19.15 3.82
CA ILE A 94 19.85 19.51 4.78
C ILE A 94 20.21 18.26 5.57
N LYS A 95 21.47 17.85 5.46
CA LYS A 95 22.01 16.71 6.20
C LYS A 95 22.31 17.11 7.65
N ASP A 96 22.17 16.15 8.55
CA ASP A 96 22.61 16.29 9.93
C ASP A 96 24.15 16.39 10.02
N HIS A 97 24.65 16.58 11.25
CA HIS A 97 26.08 16.72 11.56
C HIS A 97 26.94 15.51 11.16
N ILE A 98 26.33 14.37 10.80
CA ILE A 98 27.00 13.18 10.29
C ILE A 98 26.55 12.77 8.88
N GLY A 99 25.91 13.69 8.15
CA GLY A 99 25.62 13.52 6.73
C GLY A 99 24.32 12.77 6.41
N ARG A 100 23.42 12.55 7.38
CA ARG A 100 22.17 11.78 7.22
C ARG A 100 20.95 12.69 7.12
N TYR A 101 19.84 12.13 6.64
CA TYR A 101 18.54 12.78 6.72
C TYR A 101 18.06 12.86 8.18
N GLU A 102 17.69 14.05 8.66
CA GLU A 102 17.16 14.20 10.02
C GLU A 102 15.73 13.66 10.10
N TYR A 103 15.50 12.64 10.94
CA TYR A 103 14.20 11.99 11.09
C TYR A 103 13.05 12.96 11.43
N LYS A 104 13.34 14.11 12.07
CA LYS A 104 12.31 15.13 12.37
C LYS A 104 11.70 15.75 11.11
N ASN A 105 12.41 15.69 10.00
CA ASN A 105 11.92 16.16 8.71
C ASN A 105 11.00 15.14 8.03
N SER A 106 11.02 13.88 8.48
CA SER A 106 10.23 12.81 7.87
C SER A 106 8.73 13.06 7.99
N VAL A 107 7.98 12.63 6.98
CA VAL A 107 6.51 12.60 7.04
C VAL A 107 6.03 11.83 8.28
N ALA A 108 6.73 10.75 8.64
CA ALA A 108 6.37 9.91 9.78
C ALA A 108 6.49 10.63 11.14
N PHE A 109 7.55 11.41 11.33
CA PHE A 109 7.71 12.20 12.54
C PHE A 109 6.72 13.36 12.58
N LYS A 110 6.60 14.12 11.48
CA LYS A 110 5.70 15.29 11.38
C LYS A 110 4.24 14.93 11.65
N ASN A 111 3.83 13.71 11.31
CA ASN A 111 2.45 13.22 11.45
C ASN A 111 2.30 12.17 12.56
N ASN A 112 3.24 12.09 13.51
CA ASN A 112 3.14 11.27 14.73
C ASN A 112 2.85 9.77 14.49
N PHE A 113 3.46 9.18 13.47
CA PHE A 113 3.33 7.75 13.17
C PHE A 113 4.66 6.99 13.08
N LEU A 114 5.77 7.61 13.50
CA LEU A 114 7.11 7.01 13.46
C LEU A 114 7.19 5.61 14.11
N GLU A 115 6.48 5.43 15.22
CA GLU A 115 6.47 4.16 15.99
C GLU A 115 5.40 3.16 15.51
N LYS A 116 4.63 3.49 14.46
CA LYS A 116 3.57 2.63 13.95
C LYS A 116 4.07 1.84 12.74
N PRO A 117 3.83 0.51 12.67
CA PRO A 117 4.11 -0.28 11.48
C PRO A 117 3.04 -0.01 10.41
N LEU A 118 3.01 1.22 9.89
CA LEU A 118 1.87 1.75 9.15
C LEU A 118 1.55 0.95 7.88
N VAL A 119 2.58 0.45 7.18
CA VAL A 119 2.41 -0.41 6.00
C VAL A 119 1.77 -1.75 6.37
N ASP A 120 2.16 -2.38 7.48
CA ASP A 120 1.52 -3.63 7.94
C ASP A 120 0.07 -3.42 8.34
N ILE A 121 -0.24 -2.27 8.96
CA ILE A 121 -1.61 -1.86 9.27
C ILE A 121 -2.43 -1.74 7.97
N TRP A 122 -1.91 -1.03 6.95
CA TRP A 122 -2.59 -0.92 5.66
C TRP A 122 -2.77 -2.27 4.96
N VAL A 123 -1.82 -3.20 5.07
CA VAL A 123 -1.97 -4.56 4.54
C VAL A 123 -3.14 -5.31 5.19
N ASN A 124 -3.36 -5.11 6.49
CA ASN A 124 -4.51 -5.70 7.19
C ASN A 124 -5.83 -5.07 6.72
N GLU A 125 -5.88 -3.75 6.52
CA GLU A 125 -7.05 -3.08 5.96
C GLU A 125 -7.33 -3.53 4.50
N LEU A 126 -6.28 -3.65 3.68
CA LEU A 126 -6.38 -4.17 2.31
C LEU A 126 -6.94 -5.59 2.29
N LYS A 127 -6.55 -6.45 3.24
CA LYS A 127 -7.12 -7.79 3.40
C LYS A 127 -8.64 -7.74 3.60
N VAL A 128 -9.14 -6.81 4.41
CA VAL A 128 -10.57 -6.63 4.66
C VAL A 128 -11.27 -6.20 3.37
N VAL A 129 -10.71 -5.23 2.64
CA VAL A 129 -11.26 -4.76 1.36
C VAL A 129 -11.35 -5.89 0.34
N ILE A 130 -10.29 -6.69 0.18
CA ILE A 130 -10.24 -7.85 -0.73
C ILE A 130 -11.29 -8.89 -0.32
N ASN A 131 -11.38 -9.22 0.97
CA ASN A 131 -12.34 -10.22 1.46
C ASN A 131 -13.80 -9.78 1.28
N ASN A 132 -14.09 -8.50 1.43
CA ASN A 132 -15.43 -7.96 1.19
C ASN A 132 -15.81 -8.04 -0.29
N LYS A 133 -14.86 -7.79 -1.20
CA LYS A 133 -15.10 -7.87 -2.65
C LYS A 133 -15.23 -9.30 -3.18
N PHE A 134 -14.40 -10.23 -2.67
CA PHE A 134 -14.25 -11.58 -3.20
C PHE A 134 -14.67 -12.67 -2.21
N ASN A 135 -15.69 -12.40 -1.39
CA ASN A 135 -16.35 -13.39 -0.53
C ASN A 135 -15.39 -14.20 0.37
N ASN A 136 -14.54 -13.51 1.14
CA ASN A 136 -13.57 -14.11 2.08
C ASN A 136 -12.48 -14.98 1.43
N LEU A 137 -11.98 -14.55 0.27
CA LEU A 137 -10.87 -15.18 -0.46
C LEU A 137 -9.64 -15.47 0.42
N ILE A 138 -9.24 -14.50 1.26
CA ILE A 138 -8.04 -14.58 2.11
C ILE A 138 -8.43 -15.11 3.50
N ARG A 139 -8.06 -16.37 3.78
CA ARG A 139 -8.33 -17.01 5.07
C ARG A 139 -7.53 -16.37 6.22
N LYS A 140 -8.07 -16.43 7.43
CA LYS A 140 -7.28 -16.18 8.64
C LYS A 140 -6.39 -17.40 8.87
N ASN A 141 -5.08 -17.20 8.96
CA ASN A 141 -4.19 -18.24 9.44
C ASN A 141 -4.56 -18.50 10.91
N ASN A 142 -5.33 -19.56 11.16
CA ASN A 142 -5.49 -20.09 12.49
C ASN A 142 -4.11 -20.60 12.89
N SER A 143 -3.41 -19.84 13.74
CA SER A 143 -2.20 -20.32 14.40
C SER A 143 -2.52 -21.72 14.95
N LYS A 144 -1.73 -22.71 14.51
CA LYS A 144 -1.82 -24.10 14.96
C LYS A 144 -2.01 -24.08 16.48
N LYS A 145 -3.15 -24.59 16.97
CA LYS A 145 -3.24 -25.04 18.37
C LYS A 145 -2.03 -25.94 18.57
N LYS A 146 -1.07 -25.52 19.38
CA LYS A 146 -0.04 -26.42 19.92
C LYS A 146 -0.80 -27.47 20.71
N ASN A 147 -1.12 -28.59 20.07
CA ASN A 147 -1.42 -29.81 20.79
C ASN A 147 -0.13 -30.19 21.52
N SER A 148 -0.01 -29.74 22.75
CA SER A 148 0.87 -30.33 23.74
C SER A 148 0.19 -31.64 24.14
N SER A 149 0.32 -32.65 23.28
CA SER A 149 0.07 -34.04 23.64
C SER A 149 1.35 -34.56 24.30
N ASN A 150 1.22 -34.80 25.61
CA ASN A 150 2.05 -35.62 26.49
C ASN A 150 3.06 -36.52 25.79
N LEU A 151 4.33 -36.39 26.23
CA LEU A 151 5.23 -37.48 26.61
C LEU A 151 6.30 -36.90 27.54
#